data_AF-A0A2V8S888-F1
#
_entry.id   AF-A0A2V8S888-F1
#
_cell.length_a   1.000
_cell.length_b   1.000
_cell.length_c   1.000
_cell.angle_alpha   90.00
_cell.angle_beta   90.00
_cell.angle_gamma   90.00
#
_symmetry.space_group_name_H-M   'P 1'
#
loop_
_entity.id
_entity.type
_entity.pdbx_description
1 polymer ?
#
loop_
_entity_poly.entity_id
_entity_poly.type
_entity_poly.pdbx_seq_one_letter_code
_entity_poly.pdbx_strand_id
1 'polypeptide(L)'
;MARTKRSDYLRSNRILSLPLPDPGRAAAVARRLLQAHDALSRRLIGGEMLALLSDQAGIAAPELVVPDEHQPHRRSGGRIVFSLQGEYRRRNPSAGDPRVARGGRPLGRIRILNRTPARGQVVRPSAFLHTLLHEFCHHHDAESLGLLRSFHTAGFYSRLRHLREQVGDGAAGRADDARRAALPAGGEVAPWLQRLWSIIRGL
;
A
#
# COMPACT_ATOMS: atom_id res chain seq x y z
N MET A 1 -15.42 -23.96 -12.93
CA MET A 1 -15.17 -22.93 -11.89
C MET A 1 -14.21 -23.37 -10.76
N ALA A 2 -14.33 -24.57 -10.18
CA ALA A 2 -13.46 -24.99 -9.06
C ALA A 2 -11.97 -25.15 -9.42
N ARG A 3 -11.67 -25.65 -10.63
CA ARG A 3 -10.29 -25.84 -11.13
C ARG A 3 -9.51 -24.52 -11.21
N THR A 4 -10.16 -23.45 -11.64
CA THR A 4 -9.59 -22.08 -11.74
C THR A 4 -9.28 -21.47 -10.37
N LYS A 5 -10.12 -21.72 -9.35
CA LYS A 5 -9.84 -21.23 -7.98
C LYS A 5 -8.58 -21.88 -7.41
N ARG A 6 -8.42 -23.19 -7.60
CA ARG A 6 -7.23 -23.92 -7.14
C ARG A 6 -5.97 -23.49 -7.89
N SER A 7 -6.06 -23.27 -9.20
CA SER A 7 -4.91 -22.79 -9.99
C SER A 7 -4.48 -21.38 -9.57
N ASP A 8 -5.42 -20.46 -9.37
CA ASP A 8 -5.12 -19.08 -8.95
C ASP A 8 -4.49 -19.06 -7.55
N TYR A 9 -5.01 -19.87 -6.62
CA TYR A 9 -4.42 -20.04 -5.30
C TYR A 9 -2.96 -20.51 -5.38
N LEU A 10 -2.71 -21.61 -6.10
CA LEU A 10 -1.35 -22.18 -6.22
C LEU A 10 -0.38 -21.25 -6.95
N ARG A 11 -0.86 -20.48 -7.93
CA ARG A 11 -0.05 -19.46 -8.61
C ARG A 11 0.29 -18.30 -7.68
N SER A 12 -0.71 -17.76 -6.97
CA SER A 12 -0.51 -16.71 -5.96
C SER A 12 0.48 -17.15 -4.88
N ASN A 13 0.39 -18.40 -4.41
CA ASN A 13 1.22 -18.89 -3.32
C ASN A 13 2.71 -19.05 -3.66
N ARG A 14 3.06 -19.19 -4.95
CA ARG A 14 4.45 -19.40 -5.40
C ARG A 14 5.26 -18.11 -5.58
N ILE A 15 4.59 -16.97 -5.71
CA ILE A 15 5.24 -15.69 -5.99
C ILE A 15 5.34 -14.94 -4.67
N LEU A 16 6.55 -14.60 -4.23
CA LEU A 16 6.76 -14.12 -2.86
C LEU A 16 7.10 -12.64 -2.79
N SER A 17 7.48 -12.02 -3.91
CA SER A 17 7.96 -10.64 -3.95
C SER A 17 7.19 -9.80 -4.97
N LEU A 18 7.17 -8.50 -4.70
CA LEU A 18 6.75 -7.43 -5.61
C LEU A 18 7.85 -6.35 -5.53
N PRO A 19 8.87 -6.40 -6.40
CA PRO A 19 9.96 -5.44 -6.38
C PRO A 19 9.53 -4.09 -6.95
N LEU A 20 10.05 -3.02 -6.36
CA LEU A 20 9.88 -1.64 -6.79
C LEU A 20 11.23 -1.14 -7.34
N PRO A 21 11.31 -0.68 -8.60
CA PRO A 21 12.54 -0.09 -9.15
C PRO A 21 13.05 1.15 -8.42
N ASP A 22 12.15 1.97 -7.85
CA ASP A 22 12.49 3.15 -7.02
C ASP A 22 11.68 3.16 -5.71
N PRO A 23 12.10 2.38 -4.70
CA PRO A 23 11.46 2.36 -3.39
C PRO A 23 11.48 3.73 -2.69
N GLY A 24 12.52 4.53 -2.91
CA GLY A 24 12.69 5.83 -2.26
C GLY A 24 11.64 6.85 -2.69
N ARG A 25 11.24 6.83 -3.98
CA ARG A 25 10.14 7.68 -4.49
C ARG A 25 8.80 7.22 -3.93
N ALA A 26 8.55 5.92 -3.85
CA ALA A 26 7.33 5.37 -3.23
C ALA A 26 7.23 5.77 -1.75
N ALA A 27 8.34 5.68 -1.02
CA ALA A 27 8.41 6.10 0.37
C ALA A 27 8.17 7.60 0.58
N ALA A 28 8.62 8.45 -0.35
CA ALA A 28 8.37 9.89 -0.28
C ALA A 28 6.88 10.23 -0.38
N VAL A 29 6.16 9.59 -1.31
CA VAL A 29 4.70 9.74 -1.42
C VAL A 29 3.99 9.16 -0.18
N ALA A 30 4.45 8.02 0.34
CA ALA A 30 3.90 7.44 1.56
C ALA A 30 4.03 8.38 2.78
N ARG A 31 5.17 9.08 2.94
CA ARG A 31 5.33 10.09 4.01
C ARG A 31 4.29 11.21 3.91
N ARG A 32 3.99 11.69 2.70
CA ARG A 32 2.94 12.69 2.47
C ARG A 32 1.56 12.12 2.80
N LEU A 33 1.29 10.88 2.40
CA LEU A 33 0.01 10.22 2.69
C LEU A 33 -0.21 10.00 4.20
N LEU A 34 0.85 9.75 4.95
CA LEU A 34 0.79 9.62 6.41
C LEU A 34 0.43 10.93 7.14
N GLN A 35 0.56 12.08 6.48
CA GLN A 35 0.11 13.38 6.99
C GLN A 35 -1.34 13.72 6.58
N ALA A 36 -1.97 12.90 5.73
CA ALA A 36 -3.31 13.16 5.22
C ALA A 36 -4.41 12.50 6.09
N HIS A 37 -5.44 13.28 6.41
CA HIS A 37 -6.54 12.85 7.29
C HIS A 37 -7.91 12.89 6.61
N ASP A 38 -8.16 13.91 5.78
CA ASP A 38 -9.41 14.05 5.06
C ASP A 38 -9.46 13.18 3.79
N ALA A 39 -10.68 12.92 3.34
CA ALA A 39 -10.93 12.05 2.19
C ALA A 39 -10.35 12.59 0.88
N LEU A 40 -10.36 13.92 0.67
CA LEU A 40 -9.89 14.53 -0.58
C LEU A 40 -8.36 14.41 -0.69
N SER A 41 -7.62 14.83 0.34
CA SER A 41 -6.16 14.72 0.37
C SER A 41 -5.71 13.26 0.23
N ARG A 42 -6.40 12.33 0.91
CA ARG A 42 -6.14 10.88 0.77
C ARG A 42 -6.40 10.35 -0.62
N ARG A 43 -7.45 10.83 -1.29
CA ARG A 43 -7.73 10.45 -2.69
C ARG A 43 -6.65 10.95 -3.63
N LEU A 44 -6.23 12.20 -3.49
CA LEU A 44 -5.23 12.81 -4.36
C LEU A 44 -3.85 12.17 -4.16
N ILE A 45 -3.35 12.14 -2.93
CA ILE A 45 -2.02 11.59 -2.61
C ILE A 45 -2.02 10.06 -2.77
N GLY A 46 -3.09 9.38 -2.39
CA GLY A 46 -3.23 7.94 -2.61
C GLY A 46 -3.30 7.59 -4.09
N GLY A 47 -3.93 8.43 -4.92
CA GLY A 47 -3.93 8.28 -6.38
C GLY A 47 -2.53 8.44 -6.98
N GLU A 48 -1.76 9.42 -6.51
CA GLU A 48 -0.35 9.59 -6.88
C GLU A 48 0.49 8.35 -6.50
N MET A 49 0.27 7.81 -5.29
CA MET A 49 0.94 6.58 -4.84
C MET A 49 0.62 5.41 -5.77
N LEU A 50 -0.66 5.21 -6.12
CA LEU A 50 -1.07 4.14 -7.02
C LEU A 50 -0.52 4.30 -8.43
N ALA A 51 -0.50 5.53 -8.97
CA ALA A 51 0.11 5.81 -10.26
C ALA A 51 1.60 5.44 -10.27
N LEU A 52 2.35 5.86 -9.24
CA LEU A 52 3.76 5.55 -9.10
C LEU A 52 4.03 4.05 -8.94
N LEU A 53 3.28 3.36 -8.08
CA LEU A 53 3.46 1.93 -7.88
C LEU A 53 3.11 1.12 -9.14
N SER A 54 2.12 1.58 -9.90
CA SER A 54 1.69 0.91 -11.13
C SER A 54 2.70 1.10 -12.26
N ASP A 55 3.23 2.32 -12.41
CA ASP A 55 4.34 2.63 -13.32
C ASP A 55 5.57 1.75 -13.02
N GLN A 56 5.96 1.68 -11.75
CA GLN A 56 7.06 0.84 -11.27
C GLN A 56 6.84 -0.66 -11.48
N ALA A 57 5.58 -1.11 -11.51
CA ALA A 57 5.21 -2.50 -11.76
C ALA A 57 4.90 -2.79 -13.24
N GLY A 58 4.93 -1.78 -14.12
CA GLY A 58 4.58 -1.92 -15.54
C GLY A 58 3.09 -2.26 -15.79
N ILE A 59 2.18 -1.81 -14.92
CA ILE A 59 0.73 -2.06 -15.03
C ILE A 59 -0.07 -0.75 -15.08
N ALA A 60 -1.30 -0.83 -15.57
CA ALA A 60 -2.20 0.33 -15.63
C ALA A 60 -2.72 0.72 -14.24
N ALA A 61 -2.59 1.99 -13.85
CA ALA A 61 -2.97 2.43 -12.52
C ALA A 61 -4.48 2.32 -12.24
N PRO A 62 -4.90 1.78 -11.07
CA PRO A 62 -6.31 1.70 -10.71
C PRO A 62 -6.87 3.06 -10.27
N GLU A 63 -8.19 3.25 -10.44
CA GLU A 63 -8.91 4.39 -9.88
C GLU A 63 -8.98 4.26 -8.35
N LEU A 64 -8.71 5.35 -7.62
CA LEU A 64 -8.92 5.43 -6.18
C LEU A 64 -10.16 6.25 -5.83
N VAL A 65 -11.02 5.66 -5.00
CA VAL A 65 -12.17 6.33 -4.39
C VAL A 65 -12.04 6.27 -2.87
N VAL A 66 -12.14 7.42 -2.23
CA VAL A 66 -12.06 7.55 -0.76
C VAL A 66 -13.34 8.24 -0.27
N PRO A 67 -14.44 7.51 -0.06
CA PRO A 67 -15.65 8.10 0.49
C PRO A 67 -15.45 8.43 1.98
N ASP A 68 -15.99 9.57 2.42
CA ASP A 68 -15.96 10.00 3.82
C ASP A 68 -17.12 9.38 4.63
N GLU A 69 -17.24 8.06 4.53
CA GLU A 69 -18.36 7.27 5.08
C GLU A 69 -17.85 6.25 6.10
N HIS A 70 -18.76 5.80 6.97
CA HIS A 70 -18.50 4.71 7.91
C HIS A 70 -18.15 3.42 7.16
N GLN A 71 -17.19 2.69 7.69
CA GLN A 71 -16.92 1.31 7.28
C GLN A 71 -18.16 0.42 7.48
N PRO A 72 -18.61 -0.29 6.42
CA PRO A 72 -19.59 -1.35 6.55
C PRO A 72 -19.11 -2.37 7.58
N HIS A 73 -19.97 -2.74 8.52
CA HIS A 73 -19.61 -3.67 9.58
C HIS A 73 -20.79 -4.53 10.02
N ARG A 74 -20.46 -5.63 10.67
CA ARG A 74 -21.43 -6.54 11.28
C ARG A 74 -21.15 -6.67 12.77
N ARG A 75 -22.21 -6.74 13.57
CA ARG A 75 -22.15 -6.96 15.02
C ARG A 75 -22.70 -8.33 15.38
N SER A 76 -22.12 -8.95 16.41
CA SER A 76 -22.66 -10.13 17.10
C SER A 76 -22.34 -10.01 18.59
N GLY A 77 -23.33 -10.23 19.46
CA GLY A 77 -23.16 -10.06 20.91
C GLY A 77 -22.64 -8.67 21.32
N GLY A 78 -23.09 -7.62 20.63
CA GLY A 78 -22.63 -6.23 20.88
C GLY A 78 -21.23 -5.89 20.34
N ARG A 79 -20.45 -6.86 19.85
CA ARG A 79 -19.08 -6.67 19.35
C ARG A 79 -19.06 -6.59 17.82
N ILE A 80 -18.17 -5.77 17.26
CA ILE A 80 -17.88 -5.80 15.82
C ILE A 80 -17.13 -7.10 15.51
N VAL A 81 -17.71 -7.93 14.65
CA VAL A 81 -17.10 -9.20 14.19
C VAL A 81 -16.56 -9.11 12.77
N PHE A 82 -16.90 -8.04 12.05
CA PHE A 82 -16.45 -7.80 10.69
C PHE A 82 -16.50 -6.31 10.38
N SER A 83 -15.51 -5.81 9.67
CA SER A 83 -15.52 -4.47 9.06
C SER A 83 -14.79 -4.49 7.73
N LEU A 84 -15.38 -3.86 6.71
CA LEU A 84 -14.73 -3.67 5.42
C LEU A 84 -14.00 -2.33 5.40
N GLN A 85 -12.66 -2.37 5.36
CA GLN A 85 -11.81 -1.16 5.32
C GLN A 85 -11.61 -0.65 3.89
N GLY A 86 -11.33 -1.57 2.97
CA GLY A 86 -11.19 -1.29 1.56
C GLY A 86 -11.60 -2.49 0.70
N GLU A 87 -11.73 -2.25 -0.59
CA GLU A 87 -11.95 -3.29 -1.59
C GLU A 87 -11.29 -2.90 -2.92
N TYR A 88 -10.67 -3.90 -3.56
CA TYR A 88 -10.30 -3.86 -4.96
C TYR A 88 -11.38 -4.55 -5.81
N ARG A 89 -11.81 -3.88 -6.87
CA ARG A 89 -12.68 -4.45 -7.90
C ARG A 89 -12.03 -4.31 -9.26
N ARG A 90 -11.84 -5.45 -9.92
CA ARG A 90 -11.51 -5.48 -11.34
C ARG A 90 -12.77 -5.21 -12.16
N ARG A 91 -12.71 -4.25 -13.08
CA ARG A 91 -13.78 -3.96 -14.03
C ARG A 91 -13.84 -5.10 -15.05
N ASN A 92 -15.05 -5.52 -15.42
CA ASN A 92 -15.21 -6.50 -16.50
C ASN A 92 -14.66 -5.89 -17.81
N PRO A 93 -13.78 -6.62 -18.52
CA PRO A 93 -13.22 -6.12 -19.77
C PRO A 93 -14.30 -6.03 -20.86
N SER A 94 -13.99 -5.30 -21.94
CA SER A 94 -14.89 -5.19 -23.09
C SER A 94 -14.98 -6.52 -23.86
N ALA A 95 -16.09 -6.74 -24.58
CA ALA A 95 -16.20 -7.86 -25.50
C ALA A 95 -15.23 -7.74 -26.71
N GLY A 96 -14.91 -6.52 -27.13
CA GLY A 96 -13.97 -6.25 -28.23
C GLY A 96 -12.50 -6.18 -27.81
N ASP A 97 -12.21 -6.17 -26.50
CA ASP A 97 -10.86 -6.26 -25.97
C ASP A 97 -10.91 -6.81 -24.52
N PRO A 98 -10.58 -8.10 -24.32
CA PRO A 98 -10.62 -8.75 -23.01
C PRO A 98 -9.54 -8.21 -22.04
N ARG A 99 -8.63 -7.35 -22.52
CA ARG A 99 -7.55 -6.71 -21.75
C ARG A 99 -7.76 -5.20 -21.55
N VAL A 100 -8.85 -4.61 -22.03
CA VAL A 100 -9.08 -3.16 -21.92
C VAL A 100 -10.48 -2.85 -21.38
N ALA A 101 -10.55 -1.86 -20.48
CA ALA A 101 -11.81 -1.36 -19.96
C ALA A 101 -12.51 -0.47 -21.01
N ARG A 102 -13.79 -0.73 -21.26
CA ARG A 102 -14.64 0.08 -22.16
C ARG A 102 -14.59 1.58 -21.79
N GLY A 103 -14.23 2.45 -22.73
CA GLY A 103 -14.30 3.91 -22.57
C GLY A 103 -13.15 4.56 -21.80
N GLY A 104 -11.92 4.05 -21.91
CA GLY A 104 -10.71 4.72 -21.41
C GLY A 104 -10.53 4.74 -19.88
N ARG A 105 -11.31 3.97 -19.12
CA ARG A 105 -11.15 3.86 -17.66
C ARG A 105 -10.13 2.79 -17.29
N PRO A 106 -9.45 2.91 -16.13
CA PRO A 106 -8.65 1.83 -15.58
C PRO A 106 -9.41 0.52 -15.43
N LEU A 107 -8.71 -0.61 -15.60
CA LEU A 107 -9.25 -1.95 -15.34
C LEU A 107 -9.50 -2.22 -13.85
N GLY A 108 -8.93 -1.42 -12.94
CA GLY A 108 -9.05 -1.61 -11.49
C GLY A 108 -9.66 -0.40 -10.80
N ARG A 109 -10.48 -0.64 -9.77
CA ARG A 109 -10.94 0.37 -8.82
C ARG A 109 -10.62 -0.08 -7.40
N ILE A 110 -9.97 0.78 -6.63
CA ILE A 110 -9.73 0.63 -5.21
C ILE A 110 -10.66 1.60 -4.48
N ARG A 111 -11.43 1.11 -3.52
CA ARG A 111 -12.28 1.93 -2.63
C ARG A 111 -11.82 1.76 -1.19
N ILE A 112 -11.56 2.84 -0.47
CA ILE A 112 -11.13 2.81 0.94
C ILE A 112 -11.96 3.78 1.77
N LEU A 113 -12.61 3.30 2.81
CA LEU A 113 -13.48 4.10 3.66
C LEU A 113 -12.67 4.99 4.61
N ASN A 114 -12.99 6.28 4.66
CA ASN A 114 -12.25 7.22 5.50
C ASN A 114 -12.68 7.22 6.98
N ARG A 115 -13.85 6.66 7.33
CA ARG A 115 -14.36 6.63 8.71
C ARG A 115 -14.45 5.22 9.28
N THR A 116 -14.05 5.06 10.53
CA THR A 116 -14.11 3.79 11.28
C THR A 116 -15.57 3.33 11.47
N PRO A 117 -15.82 2.02 11.68
CA PRO A 117 -17.17 1.46 11.55
C PRO A 117 -18.17 1.94 12.61
N ALA A 118 -17.81 1.86 13.90
CA ALA A 118 -18.74 2.18 14.99
C ALA A 118 -18.89 3.69 15.24
N ARG A 119 -17.77 4.38 15.47
CA ARG A 119 -17.76 5.77 15.96
C ARG A 119 -17.55 6.81 14.85
N GLY A 120 -17.35 6.38 13.60
CA GLY A 120 -17.12 7.32 12.50
C GLY A 120 -15.85 8.17 12.63
N GLN A 121 -14.91 7.76 13.49
CA GLN A 121 -13.63 8.46 13.64
C GLN A 121 -12.84 8.35 12.36
N VAL A 122 -12.05 9.37 12.02
CA VAL A 122 -11.13 9.33 10.88
C VAL A 122 -10.18 8.14 11.04
N VAL A 123 -10.05 7.33 9.99
CA VAL A 123 -9.12 6.19 9.96
C VAL A 123 -7.69 6.69 10.19
N ARG A 124 -6.92 5.99 11.01
CA ARG A 124 -5.51 6.35 11.28
C ARG A 124 -4.70 6.35 9.97
N PRO A 125 -3.77 7.30 9.76
CA PRO A 125 -3.00 7.37 8.50
C PRO A 125 -2.25 6.08 8.15
N SER A 126 -1.63 5.42 9.13
CA SER A 126 -0.95 4.14 8.93
C SER A 126 -1.90 3.03 8.49
N ALA A 127 -3.09 2.95 9.09
CA ALA A 127 -4.12 1.99 8.70
C ALA A 127 -4.64 2.26 7.27
N PHE A 128 -4.78 3.52 6.89
CA PHE A 128 -5.14 3.90 5.52
C PHE A 128 -4.07 3.44 4.52
N LEU A 129 -2.79 3.77 4.76
CA LEU A 129 -1.67 3.34 3.90
C LEU A 129 -1.61 1.81 3.81
N HIS A 130 -1.73 1.09 4.93
CA HIS A 130 -1.71 -0.37 4.93
C HIS A 130 -2.85 -1.00 4.14
N THR A 131 -4.04 -0.38 4.15
CA THR A 131 -5.20 -0.79 3.34
C THR A 131 -4.92 -0.50 1.87
N LEU A 132 -4.39 0.68 1.53
CA LEU A 132 -4.05 1.05 0.16
C LEU A 132 -3.04 0.08 -0.46
N LEU A 133 -1.97 -0.26 0.26
CA LEU A 133 -0.96 -1.21 -0.21
C LEU A 133 -1.53 -2.64 -0.33
N HIS A 134 -2.46 -3.02 0.54
CA HIS A 134 -3.16 -4.30 0.46
C HIS A 134 -4.00 -4.40 -0.82
N GLU A 135 -4.85 -3.42 -1.07
CA GLU A 135 -5.69 -3.40 -2.28
C GLU A 135 -4.86 -3.24 -3.56
N PHE A 136 -3.75 -2.52 -3.51
CA PHE A 136 -2.79 -2.47 -4.63
C PHE A 136 -2.18 -3.85 -4.91
N CYS A 137 -1.86 -4.65 -3.89
CA CYS A 137 -1.35 -6.01 -4.09
C CYS A 137 -2.38 -6.90 -4.81
N HIS A 138 -3.67 -6.75 -4.50
CA HIS A 138 -4.74 -7.40 -5.27
C HIS A 138 -4.82 -6.93 -6.73
N HIS A 139 -4.60 -5.65 -6.96
CA HIS A 139 -4.53 -5.10 -8.31
C HIS A 139 -3.35 -5.65 -9.11
N HIS A 140 -2.15 -5.66 -8.52
CA HIS A 140 -0.95 -6.26 -9.10
C HIS A 140 -1.16 -7.75 -9.43
N ASP A 141 -1.76 -8.51 -8.52
CA ASP A 141 -2.10 -9.91 -8.76
C ASP A 141 -3.03 -10.10 -9.97
N ALA A 142 -3.99 -9.20 -10.15
CA ALA A 142 -4.89 -9.26 -11.28
C ALA A 142 -4.17 -8.94 -12.61
N GLU A 143 -3.35 -7.90 -12.65
CA GLU A 143 -2.78 -7.38 -13.89
C GLU A 143 -1.43 -8.02 -14.24
N SER A 144 -0.48 -8.08 -13.30
CA SER A 144 0.84 -8.68 -13.53
C SER A 144 0.79 -10.20 -13.51
N LEU A 145 0.02 -10.76 -12.57
CA LEU A 145 -0.08 -12.21 -12.41
C LEU A 145 -1.30 -12.80 -13.12
N GLY A 146 -2.15 -12.00 -13.77
CA GLY A 146 -3.31 -12.51 -14.53
C GLY A 146 -4.27 -13.35 -13.67
N LEU A 147 -4.34 -13.14 -12.36
CA LEU A 147 -5.21 -13.91 -11.48
C LEU A 147 -6.65 -13.40 -11.59
N LEU A 148 -7.58 -14.31 -11.90
CA LEU A 148 -9.00 -13.97 -11.90
C LEU A 148 -9.53 -13.77 -10.48
N ARG A 149 -8.91 -14.45 -9.50
CA ARG A 149 -9.13 -14.24 -8.08
C ARG A 149 -7.79 -14.15 -7.35
N SER A 150 -7.53 -13.00 -6.73
CA SER A 150 -6.40 -12.85 -5.80
C SER A 150 -6.84 -13.27 -4.40
N PHE A 151 -6.42 -14.47 -3.99
CA PHE A 151 -6.65 -14.99 -2.64
C PHE A 151 -5.54 -14.55 -1.69
N HIS A 152 -5.87 -14.37 -0.41
CA HIS A 152 -4.92 -14.12 0.69
C HIS A 152 -4.10 -15.38 1.03
N THR A 153 -3.28 -15.83 0.09
CA THR A 153 -2.34 -16.96 0.25
C THR A 153 -1.10 -16.53 1.03
N ALA A 154 -0.24 -17.48 1.41
CA ALA A 154 1.05 -17.15 2.03
C ALA A 154 1.89 -16.27 1.08
N GLY A 155 1.91 -16.59 -0.21
CA GLY A 155 2.59 -15.77 -1.22
C GLY A 155 2.03 -14.35 -1.34
N PHE A 156 0.70 -14.17 -1.24
CA PHE A 156 0.11 -12.82 -1.19
C PHE A 156 0.64 -12.03 0.01
N TYR A 157 0.67 -12.63 1.20
CA TYR A 157 1.18 -11.96 2.39
C TYR A 157 2.68 -11.67 2.30
N SER A 158 3.46 -12.54 1.67
CA SER A 158 4.89 -12.29 1.40
C SER A 158 5.07 -11.09 0.47
N ARG A 159 4.30 -10.99 -0.63
CA ARG A 159 4.35 -9.84 -1.53
C ARG A 159 3.95 -8.54 -0.84
N LEU A 160 2.86 -8.58 -0.06
CA LEU A 160 2.39 -7.42 0.70
C LEU A 160 3.43 -6.96 1.73
N ARG A 161 4.10 -7.90 2.40
CA ARG A 161 5.21 -7.59 3.33
C ARG A 161 6.37 -6.93 2.58
N HIS A 162 6.84 -7.55 1.50
CA HIS A 162 7.94 -7.02 0.68
C HIS A 162 7.64 -5.61 0.15
N LEU A 163 6.41 -5.34 -0.29
CA LEU A 163 5.97 -4.02 -0.71
C LEU A 163 6.01 -3.01 0.46
N ARG A 164 5.52 -3.39 1.64
CA ARG A 164 5.52 -2.53 2.82
C ARG A 164 6.92 -2.19 3.32
N GLU A 165 7.83 -3.16 3.30
CA GLU A 165 9.24 -2.96 3.66
C GLU A 165 9.88 -1.93 2.72
N GLN A 166 9.74 -2.08 1.40
CA GLN A 166 10.28 -1.11 0.44
C GLN A 166 9.70 0.31 0.61
N VAL A 167 8.39 0.43 0.88
CA VAL A 167 7.72 1.72 1.10
C VAL A 167 8.07 2.33 2.48
N GLY A 168 8.30 1.49 3.49
CA GLY A 168 8.67 1.89 4.85
C GLY A 168 10.16 2.23 5.01
N ASP A 169 11.04 1.36 4.53
CA ASP A 169 12.51 1.50 4.64
C ASP A 169 13.06 2.54 3.66
N GLY A 170 12.43 2.72 2.50
CA GLY A 170 12.74 3.84 1.59
C GLY A 170 12.52 5.22 2.23
N ALA A 171 11.80 5.28 3.37
CA ALA A 171 11.61 6.50 4.14
C ALA A 171 12.73 6.76 5.15
N ALA A 172 13.39 5.71 5.64
CA ALA A 172 14.54 5.80 6.52
C ALA A 172 15.85 5.98 5.73
N GLY A 173 16.02 5.28 4.61
CA GLY A 173 17.26 5.28 3.81
C GLY A 173 17.66 6.65 3.28
N ARG A 174 16.72 7.42 2.69
CA ARG A 174 17.03 8.78 2.19
C ARG A 174 17.24 9.81 3.30
N ALA A 175 16.71 9.59 4.50
CA ALA A 175 16.99 10.47 5.64
C ALA A 175 18.42 10.27 6.16
N ASP A 176 18.93 9.04 6.11
CA ASP A 176 20.33 8.74 6.44
C ASP A 176 21.29 9.21 5.34
N ASP A 177 20.93 9.02 4.06
CA ASP A 177 21.74 9.50 2.92
C ASP A 177 21.81 11.02 2.84
N ALA A 178 20.69 11.73 3.07
CA ALA A 178 20.67 13.20 3.14
C ALA A 178 21.43 13.73 4.36
N ARG A 179 21.41 13.02 5.50
CA ARG A 179 22.25 13.34 6.67
C ARG A 179 23.73 13.11 6.38
N ARG A 180 24.09 12.03 5.69
CA ARG A 180 25.47 11.75 5.26
C ARG A 180 25.99 12.73 4.21
N ALA A 181 25.12 13.16 3.28
CA ALA A 181 25.45 14.16 2.28
C ALA A 181 25.54 15.60 2.85
N ALA A 182 24.86 15.88 3.97
CA ALA A 182 24.91 17.17 4.66
C ALA A 182 26.05 17.27 5.70
N LEU A 183 26.73 16.16 6.00
CA LEU A 183 27.96 16.17 6.79
C LEU A 183 29.11 16.60 5.87
N PRO A 184 29.85 17.68 6.17
CA PRO A 184 31.00 18.06 5.36
C PRO A 184 32.02 16.91 5.35
N ALA A 185 32.49 16.56 4.16
CA ALA A 185 33.58 15.62 3.98
C ALA A 185 34.87 16.24 4.54
N GLY A 186 35.17 15.94 5.79
CA GLY A 186 36.37 16.40 6.49
C GLY A 186 36.07 17.46 7.54
N GLY A 187 36.23 17.05 8.80
CA GLY A 187 36.16 17.93 9.97
C GLY A 187 36.10 17.10 11.23
N GLU A 188 37.18 17.14 12.01
CA GLU A 188 37.40 16.38 13.24
C GLU A 188 36.17 16.36 14.17
N VAL A 189 35.89 15.18 14.71
CA VAL A 189 34.81 15.01 15.70
C VAL A 189 35.25 15.70 16.99
N ALA A 190 34.57 16.78 17.36
CA ALA A 190 34.87 17.53 18.57
C ALA A 190 34.76 16.60 19.82
N PRO A 191 35.75 16.60 20.73
CA PRO A 191 35.89 15.59 21.81
C PRO A 191 34.75 15.51 22.85
N TRP A 192 33.72 16.36 22.76
CA TRP A 192 32.60 16.39 23.70
C TRP A 192 31.42 15.48 23.29
N LEU A 193 31.41 14.95 22.05
CA LEU A 193 30.35 14.04 21.58
C LEU A 193 30.54 12.56 21.99
N GLN A 194 31.68 12.18 22.58
CA GLN A 194 31.89 10.82 23.11
C GLN A 194 31.33 10.59 24.53
N ARG A 195 30.89 11.65 25.22
CA ARG A 195 30.36 11.56 26.61
C ARG A 195 28.84 11.42 26.73
N LEU A 196 28.10 11.47 25.64
CA LEU A 196 26.64 11.31 25.64
C LEU A 196 26.16 9.89 25.31
N TRP A 197 27.08 8.94 25.10
CA TRP A 197 26.78 7.54 24.77
C TRP A 197 27.04 6.54 25.92
N SER A 198 27.10 7.00 27.18
CA SER A 198 27.21 6.10 28.35
C SER A 198 26.00 6.11 29.29
N ILE A 199 24.88 6.77 28.95
CA ILE A 199 23.73 6.91 29.86
C ILE A 199 22.51 6.05 29.46
N ILE A 200 22.49 5.40 28.28
CA ILE A 200 21.34 4.56 27.85
C ILE A 200 21.74 3.10 27.62
N ARG A 201 22.63 2.58 28.47
CA ARG A 201 22.70 1.15 28.82
C ARG A 201 22.98 1.04 30.31
N GLY A 202 21.90 1.18 31.08
CA GLY A 202 21.94 1.15 32.53
C GLY A 202 20.56 1.37 33.16
N LEU A 203 19.49 0.93 32.49
CA LEU A 203 18.17 0.62 33.03
C LEU A 203 17.57 -0.51 32.18
#